data_AF-A0A7C1RAC4-F1
#
_entry.id   AF-A0A7C1RAC4-F1
#
_cell.length_a   1.000
_cell.length_b   1.000
_cell.length_c   1.000
_cell.angle_alpha   90.00
_cell.angle_beta   90.00
_cell.angle_gamma   90.00
#
_symmetry.space_group_name_H-M   'P 1'
#
loop_
_entity.id
_entity.type
_entity.pdbx_description
1 polymer ?
#
loop_
_entity_poly.entity_id
_entity_poly.type
_entity_poly.pdbx_seq_one_letter_code
_entity_poly.pdbx_strand_id
1 'polypeptide(L)'
;MEASKFNRRKFITRTTLGTLGAGLASAGSFAAGNADTIKEPPSIREYRKFGDTGFLVSDFSCGAPGNEAVLRALLERGVNLIDTGETYMNGNSERIIGRVLQDFDRSKIFINSKLYTEKEFPPKKEVLERSYQAMERLQTDYIDCMQIHSAEDSRILKDEAFHSAMEQLKKEGRVRHVGVSCHGNNWAYDTEESLDTILMSAIEDGRFDVILLAYNFANAGIAEKILEACDKRGIATMIMKSNPVHIFNIFEGRMTKLADEGKEADAFLQAYYDKYKLMEEQAGTFFAKYGISAGGDLKKAASRYVLSNPLAHTTLWDFQNFDEVDNMLQLSGQKLTANDKSVLNGFSKHLGHTICRIGCNDCEAACPHHFPVNKILRYNYYFSVKKQEKRAMTKYASLNLNKPPELCLDCEGYCEQACRYGVWTRPLLAAARKNLEMI
;
A
#
# COMPACT_ATOMS: atom_id res chain seq x y z
N MET A 1 39.84 16.37 19.43
CA MET A 1 40.90 15.34 19.38
C MET A 1 40.40 14.10 20.08
N GLU A 2 40.43 12.89 19.57
CA GLU A 2 40.43 12.36 18.20
C GLU A 2 40.16 10.86 18.42
N ALA A 3 39.12 10.31 17.79
CA ALA A 3 38.79 8.90 17.94
C ALA A 3 39.73 8.03 17.07
N SER A 4 40.37 7.03 17.70
CA SER A 4 41.18 6.03 16.99
C SER A 4 40.31 4.86 16.51
N LYS A 5 40.28 4.73 15.18
CA LYS A 5 39.57 3.78 14.31
C LYS A 5 39.78 2.30 14.68
N PHE A 6 38.68 1.56 14.87
CA PHE A 6 38.67 0.10 14.73
C PHE A 6 38.54 -0.28 13.25
N ASN A 7 39.60 -0.87 12.70
CA ASN A 7 39.68 -1.28 11.31
C ASN A 7 39.16 -2.74 11.16
N ARG A 8 37.99 -2.90 10.51
CA ARG A 8 37.28 -4.18 10.29
C ARG A 8 38.01 -5.19 9.37
N ARG A 9 39.21 -4.89 8.85
CA ARG A 9 39.93 -5.73 7.86
C ARG A 9 40.86 -6.82 8.41
N LYS A 10 40.91 -7.08 9.72
CA LYS A 10 41.85 -8.08 10.30
C LYS A 10 41.23 -9.37 10.86
N PHE A 11 39.93 -9.59 10.71
CA PHE A 11 39.27 -10.76 11.31
C PHE A 11 39.12 -11.99 10.38
N ILE A 12 39.53 -11.92 9.11
CA ILE A 12 39.40 -13.05 8.15
C ILE A 12 40.77 -13.47 7.59
N THR A 13 41.82 -13.58 8.42
CA THR A 13 43.13 -14.05 7.89
C THR A 13 43.96 -14.86 8.89
N ARG A 14 43.32 -15.68 9.73
CA ARG A 14 44.04 -16.71 10.51
C ARG A 14 43.17 -17.94 10.77
N THR A 15 42.96 -18.77 9.75
CA THR A 15 42.57 -20.17 9.94
C THR A 15 43.24 -21.11 8.94
N THR A 16 44.53 -20.90 8.71
CA THR A 16 45.38 -21.87 8.01
C THR A 16 46.73 -21.91 8.70
N LEU A 17 46.90 -22.84 9.65
CA LEU A 17 48.11 -23.64 9.82
C LEU A 17 47.90 -24.65 10.96
N GLY A 18 48.02 -25.95 10.64
CA GLY A 18 48.62 -26.93 11.55
C GLY A 18 47.70 -27.87 12.32
N THR A 19 47.39 -29.03 11.74
CA THR A 19 47.74 -30.33 12.36
C THR A 19 47.81 -31.40 11.27
N LEU A 20 49.01 -31.94 11.10
CA LEU A 20 49.35 -33.06 10.22
C LEU A 20 48.74 -34.35 10.78
N GLY A 21 47.86 -35.00 10.01
CA GLY A 21 47.46 -36.39 10.19
C GLY A 21 47.69 -37.13 8.88
N ALA A 22 48.66 -38.04 8.86
CA ALA A 22 49.05 -38.83 7.70
C ALA A 22 47.93 -39.82 7.32
N GLY A 23 47.52 -39.80 6.05
CA GLY A 23 46.59 -40.77 5.46
C GLY A 23 46.67 -40.70 3.94
N LEU A 24 47.12 -41.79 3.32
CA LEU A 24 47.43 -41.95 1.90
C LEU A 24 46.18 -41.93 0.99
N ALA A 25 46.41 -41.42 -0.23
CA ALA A 25 45.77 -41.77 -1.51
C ALA A 25 44.31 -41.34 -1.77
N SER A 26 44.16 -40.29 -2.58
CA SER A 26 43.76 -40.43 -3.99
C SER A 26 43.75 -39.05 -4.65
N ALA A 27 44.31 -38.97 -5.86
CA ALA A 27 44.26 -37.79 -6.70
C ALA A 27 42.81 -37.56 -7.16
N GLY A 28 42.02 -36.87 -6.33
CA GLY A 28 40.77 -36.25 -6.76
C GLY A 28 41.09 -34.86 -7.28
N SER A 29 40.84 -34.63 -8.57
CA SER A 29 40.73 -33.27 -9.10
C SER A 29 39.74 -32.50 -8.25
N PHE A 30 40.23 -31.58 -7.43
CA PHE A 30 39.38 -30.52 -6.89
C PHE A 30 39.01 -29.65 -8.09
N ALA A 31 37.86 -29.95 -8.69
CA ALA A 31 37.17 -28.99 -9.54
C ALA A 31 37.09 -27.70 -8.71
N ALA A 32 37.66 -26.62 -9.24
CA ALA A 32 37.44 -25.30 -8.70
C ALA A 32 35.93 -25.10 -8.67
N GLY A 33 35.33 -25.22 -7.49
CA GLY A 33 33.94 -24.84 -7.29
C GLY A 33 33.82 -23.41 -7.79
N ASN A 34 32.90 -23.18 -8.72
CA ASN A 34 32.51 -21.83 -9.12
C ASN A 34 32.41 -21.02 -7.84
N ALA A 35 33.23 -19.99 -7.71
CA ALA A 35 32.99 -18.97 -6.71
C ALA A 35 31.58 -18.46 -7.00
N ASP A 36 30.61 -18.85 -6.17
CA ASP A 36 29.28 -18.29 -6.20
C ASP A 36 29.48 -16.78 -6.09
N THR A 37 29.34 -16.09 -7.23
CA THR A 37 29.40 -14.64 -7.28
C THR A 37 28.34 -14.16 -6.31
N ILE A 38 28.76 -13.56 -5.20
CA ILE A 38 27.83 -12.93 -4.24
C ILE A 38 27.03 -11.91 -5.06
N LYS A 39 25.79 -12.27 -5.38
CA LYS A 39 24.92 -11.45 -6.20
C LYS A 39 24.60 -10.21 -5.38
N GLU A 40 24.96 -9.04 -5.89
CA GLU A 40 24.65 -7.79 -5.20
C GLU A 40 23.13 -7.71 -4.96
N PRO A 41 22.70 -7.24 -3.77
CA PRO A 41 21.28 -7.14 -3.46
C PRO A 41 20.58 -6.20 -4.44
N PRO A 42 19.31 -6.45 -4.80
CA PRO A 42 18.59 -5.60 -5.74
C PRO A 42 18.48 -4.14 -5.26
N SER A 43 18.72 -3.21 -6.17
CA SER A 43 18.61 -1.76 -5.96
C SER A 43 17.63 -1.12 -6.93
N ILE A 44 17.25 0.13 -6.67
CA ILE A 44 16.49 0.96 -7.61
C ILE A 44 17.26 1.12 -8.92
N ARG A 45 16.53 1.02 -10.04
CA ARG A 45 17.03 1.14 -11.42
C ARG A 45 16.32 2.23 -12.21
N GLU A 46 15.16 2.70 -11.75
CA GLU A 46 14.38 3.74 -12.42
C GLU A 46 14.03 4.87 -11.45
N TYR A 47 14.37 6.09 -11.86
CA TYR A 47 13.93 7.34 -11.21
C TYR A 47 13.08 8.14 -12.20
N ARG A 48 12.05 8.80 -11.71
CA ARG A 48 11.08 9.56 -12.52
C ARG A 48 11.00 11.00 -12.03
N LYS A 49 10.78 11.95 -12.94
CA LYS A 49 10.40 13.32 -12.57
C LYS A 49 9.12 13.26 -11.74
N PHE A 50 9.11 13.81 -10.54
CA PHE A 50 7.99 13.68 -9.62
C PHE A 50 7.04 14.88 -9.76
N GLY A 51 6.23 14.91 -10.81
CA GLY A 51 5.49 16.11 -11.19
C GLY A 51 6.42 17.33 -11.31
N ASP A 52 5.92 18.52 -11.02
CA ASP A 52 6.70 19.77 -11.05
C ASP A 52 7.37 20.10 -9.71
N THR A 53 7.52 19.11 -8.82
CA THR A 53 8.21 19.28 -7.53
C THR A 53 9.71 19.58 -7.67
N GLY A 54 10.28 19.32 -8.86
CA GLY A 54 11.72 19.41 -9.10
C GLY A 54 12.53 18.24 -8.54
N PHE A 55 11.87 17.22 -7.97
CA PHE A 55 12.51 16.03 -7.42
C PHE A 55 12.47 14.86 -8.40
N LEU A 56 13.52 14.01 -8.38
CA LEU A 56 13.53 12.71 -9.06
C LEU A 56 13.21 11.63 -8.04
N VAL A 57 12.09 10.92 -8.20
CA VAL A 57 11.64 9.89 -7.26
C VAL A 57 11.95 8.49 -7.78
N SER A 58 12.34 7.58 -6.90
CA SER A 58 12.45 6.15 -7.20
C SER A 58 11.08 5.53 -7.50
N ASP A 59 11.01 4.60 -8.44
CA ASP A 59 9.77 3.93 -8.83
C ASP A 59 9.12 3.07 -7.71
N PHE A 60 9.87 2.79 -6.65
CA PHE A 60 9.38 2.31 -5.35
C PHE A 60 9.62 3.33 -4.23
N SER A 61 8.68 3.43 -3.30
CA SER A 61 8.76 4.26 -2.09
C SER A 61 8.36 3.47 -0.84
N CYS A 62 8.78 3.96 0.33
CA CYS A 62 8.53 3.31 1.61
C CYS A 62 7.37 4.00 2.35
N GLY A 63 6.33 3.23 2.71
CA GLY A 63 5.19 3.71 3.48
C GLY A 63 5.22 3.24 4.93
N ALA A 64 5.05 4.17 5.86
CA ALA A 64 4.91 3.96 7.30
C ALA A 64 5.91 2.97 7.92
N PRO A 65 7.24 3.15 7.71
CA PRO A 65 8.26 2.19 8.14
C PRO A 65 8.17 1.88 9.64
N GLY A 66 8.07 0.59 9.97
CA GLY A 66 8.05 0.09 11.36
C GLY A 66 9.38 -0.47 11.85
N ASN A 67 10.40 -0.57 10.98
CA ASN A 67 11.68 -1.19 11.28
C ASN A 67 12.84 -0.37 10.72
N GLU A 68 13.72 0.10 11.59
CA GLU A 68 14.87 0.95 11.22
C GLU A 68 15.85 0.24 10.28
N ALA A 69 16.12 -1.05 10.50
CA ALA A 69 17.07 -1.80 9.68
C ALA A 69 16.56 -1.99 8.24
N VAL A 70 15.25 -2.23 8.10
CA VAL A 70 14.59 -2.32 6.78
C VAL A 70 14.61 -0.95 6.09
N LEU A 71 14.30 0.13 6.80
CA LEU A 71 14.34 1.48 6.24
C LEU A 71 15.75 1.87 5.78
N ARG A 72 16.79 1.58 6.59
CA ARG A 72 18.20 1.80 6.21
C ARG A 72 18.55 1.07 4.93
N ALA A 73 18.22 -0.21 4.84
CA ALA A 73 18.50 -1.00 3.64
C ALA A 73 17.78 -0.47 2.40
N LEU A 74 16.54 0.02 2.53
CA LEU A 74 15.82 0.64 1.41
C LEU A 74 16.53 1.91 0.91
N LEU A 75 16.94 2.79 1.82
CA LEU A 75 17.64 4.03 1.49
C LEU A 75 19.02 3.75 0.87
N GLU A 76 19.78 2.80 1.42
CA GLU A 76 21.07 2.34 0.86
C GLU A 76 20.92 1.76 -0.55
N ARG A 77 19.75 1.20 -0.88
CA ARG A 77 19.42 0.61 -2.18
C ARG A 77 18.75 1.60 -3.13
N GLY A 78 18.74 2.89 -2.80
CA GLY A 78 18.34 3.98 -3.68
C GLY A 78 16.86 4.38 -3.59
N VAL A 79 16.07 3.80 -2.69
CA VAL A 79 14.72 4.33 -2.40
C VAL A 79 14.88 5.73 -1.81
N ASN A 80 14.16 6.71 -2.37
CA ASN A 80 14.36 8.11 -1.98
C ASN A 80 13.08 8.87 -1.66
N LEU A 81 11.95 8.17 -1.50
CA LEU A 81 10.73 8.74 -0.94
C LEU A 81 10.23 7.91 0.23
N ILE A 82 9.94 8.60 1.34
CA ILE A 82 9.34 8.02 2.54
C ILE A 82 8.00 8.72 2.81
N ASP A 83 6.96 7.93 2.99
CA ASP A 83 5.60 8.38 3.26
C ASP A 83 5.20 8.01 4.68
N THR A 84 4.86 8.99 5.51
CA THR A 84 4.46 8.78 6.91
C THR A 84 3.28 9.68 7.29
N GLY A 85 2.95 9.78 8.57
CA GLY A 85 1.91 10.66 9.10
C GLY A 85 1.75 10.53 10.61
N GLU A 86 1.18 11.55 11.25
CA GLU A 86 1.09 11.65 12.71
C GLU A 86 0.32 10.47 13.35
N THR A 87 -0.63 9.87 12.62
CA THR A 87 -1.46 8.76 13.10
C THR A 87 -0.82 7.39 12.91
N TYR A 88 0.30 7.30 12.17
CA TYR A 88 0.96 6.03 11.91
C TYR A 88 1.78 5.59 13.11
N MET A 89 1.34 4.49 13.73
CA MET A 89 1.92 3.96 14.97
C MET A 89 1.97 5.03 16.07
N ASN A 90 0.95 5.90 16.14
CA ASN A 90 0.88 7.03 17.08
C ASN A 90 2.13 7.93 17.02
N GLY A 91 2.54 8.30 15.80
CA GLY A 91 3.73 9.12 15.52
C GLY A 91 5.05 8.36 15.58
N ASN A 92 5.08 7.07 15.95
CA ASN A 92 6.33 6.32 16.03
C ASN A 92 6.98 6.08 14.66
N SER A 93 6.19 6.02 13.57
CA SER A 93 6.73 5.96 12.21
C SER A 93 7.63 7.17 11.91
N GLU A 94 7.19 8.38 12.25
CA GLU A 94 8.01 9.60 12.12
C GLU A 94 9.28 9.55 12.97
N ARG A 95 9.21 9.00 14.19
CA ARG A 95 10.39 8.86 15.08
C ARG A 95 11.41 7.87 14.55
N ILE A 96 10.96 6.75 13.98
CA ILE A 96 11.82 5.76 13.31
C ILE A 96 12.55 6.42 12.16
N ILE A 97 11.81 7.15 11.32
CA ILE A 97 12.38 7.89 10.19
C ILE A 97 13.41 8.91 10.69
N GLY A 98 13.06 9.73 11.69
CA GLY A 98 13.96 10.76 12.20
C GLY A 98 15.29 10.23 12.72
N ARG A 99 15.29 9.07 13.39
CA ARG A 99 16.54 8.40 13.81
C ARG A 99 17.37 7.89 12.64
N VAL A 100 16.73 7.31 11.62
CA VAL A 100 17.43 6.78 10.44
C VAL A 100 18.01 7.91 9.57
N LEU A 101 17.28 9.01 9.42
CA LEU A 101 17.71 10.15 8.59
C LEU A 101 19.03 10.77 9.02
N GLN A 102 19.44 10.62 10.28
CA GLN A 102 20.71 11.17 10.78
C GLN A 102 21.94 10.58 10.07
N ASP A 103 21.78 9.42 9.42
CA ASP A 103 22.85 8.74 8.69
C ASP A 103 22.82 9.01 7.18
N PHE A 104 21.87 9.82 6.69
CA PHE A 104 21.69 10.10 5.26
C PHE A 104 21.66 11.60 4.97
N ASP A 105 21.98 11.94 3.72
CA ASP A 105 21.81 13.29 3.21
C ASP A 105 20.31 13.60 3.06
N ARG A 106 19.76 14.38 3.99
CA ARG A 106 18.35 14.78 4.03
C ARG A 106 17.86 15.42 2.73
N SER A 107 18.74 16.07 1.96
CA SER A 107 18.39 16.71 0.69
C SER A 107 18.10 15.72 -0.45
N LYS A 108 18.52 14.46 -0.30
CA LYS A 108 18.32 13.38 -1.29
C LYS A 108 17.10 12.51 -0.99
N ILE A 109 16.34 12.81 0.06
CA ILE A 109 15.19 12.02 0.49
C ILE A 109 13.96 12.93 0.49
N PHE A 110 12.90 12.52 -0.20
CA PHE A 110 11.60 13.19 -0.18
C PHE A 110 10.75 12.60 0.95
N ILE A 111 10.27 13.44 1.87
CA ILE A 111 9.42 13.01 2.98
C ILE A 111 8.03 13.59 2.84
N ASN A 112 7.03 12.72 2.80
CA ASN A 112 5.66 13.09 3.08
C ASN A 112 5.35 12.87 4.54
N SER A 113 4.75 13.86 5.20
CA SER A 113 3.94 13.62 6.39
C SER A 113 2.49 14.01 6.14
N LYS A 114 1.59 13.60 7.03
CA LYS A 114 0.15 13.81 6.88
C LYS A 114 -0.49 14.23 8.18
N LEU A 115 -1.45 15.13 8.03
CA LEU A 115 -2.36 15.54 9.07
C LEU A 115 -3.75 14.97 8.78
N TYR A 116 -4.37 14.36 9.78
CA TYR A 116 -5.68 13.75 9.68
C TYR A 116 -6.77 14.65 10.27
N THR A 117 -7.92 14.67 9.61
CA THR A 117 -9.18 15.08 10.22
C THR A 117 -10.29 14.14 9.78
N GLU A 118 -11.32 14.02 10.59
CA GLU A 118 -12.54 13.28 10.23
C GLU A 118 -13.58 14.17 9.54
N LYS A 119 -13.62 15.48 9.87
CA LYS A 119 -14.64 16.41 9.36
C LYS A 119 -14.06 17.72 8.87
N GLU A 120 -13.33 18.42 9.74
CA GLU A 120 -12.72 19.72 9.47
C GLU A 120 -11.43 19.84 10.26
N PHE A 121 -10.45 20.58 9.75
CA PHE A 121 -9.22 20.81 10.51
C PHE A 121 -9.48 21.75 11.69
N PRO A 122 -8.74 21.58 12.80
CA PRO A 122 -8.79 22.55 13.88
C PRO A 122 -8.26 23.92 13.41
N PRO A 123 -8.42 24.99 14.20
CA PRO A 123 -7.92 26.31 13.84
C PRO A 123 -6.44 26.28 13.42
N LYS A 124 -6.07 27.15 12.47
CA LYS A 124 -4.72 27.26 11.88
C LYS A 124 -3.56 27.06 12.87
N LYS A 125 -3.65 27.65 14.06
CA LYS A 125 -2.62 27.53 15.11
C LYS A 125 -2.33 26.08 15.49
N GLU A 126 -3.35 25.25 15.60
CA GLU A 126 -3.20 23.84 15.94
C GLU A 126 -2.67 23.02 14.76
N VAL A 127 -3.06 23.37 13.52
CA VAL A 127 -2.47 22.76 12.31
C VAL A 127 -0.97 23.04 12.23
N LEU A 128 -0.55 24.28 12.53
CA LEU A 128 0.86 24.65 12.63
C LEU A 128 1.57 23.83 13.72
N GLU A 129 1.00 23.76 14.92
CA GLU A 129 1.55 22.99 16.04
C GLU A 129 1.76 21.51 15.68
N ARG A 130 0.75 20.86 15.09
CA ARG A 130 0.86 19.47 14.64
C ARG A 130 1.94 19.27 13.57
N SER A 131 2.13 20.27 12.70
CA SER A 131 3.19 20.27 11.69
C SER A 131 4.58 20.39 12.32
N TYR A 132 4.75 21.25 13.33
CA TYR A 132 6.01 21.38 14.07
C TYR A 132 6.32 20.11 14.87
N GLN A 133 5.31 19.49 15.49
CA GLN A 133 5.49 18.22 16.17
C GLN A 133 5.89 17.10 15.20
N ALA A 134 5.35 17.07 13.98
CA ALA A 134 5.80 16.15 12.94
C ALA A 134 7.30 16.33 12.62
N MET A 135 7.74 17.58 12.44
CA MET A 135 9.16 17.93 12.22
C MET A 135 10.06 17.54 13.40
N GLU A 136 9.60 17.75 14.64
CA GLU A 136 10.30 17.34 15.85
C GLU A 136 10.46 15.81 15.89
N ARG A 137 9.40 15.05 15.59
CA ARG A 137 9.47 13.57 15.51
C ARG A 137 10.42 13.10 14.42
N LEU A 138 10.40 13.78 13.27
CA LEU A 138 11.28 13.51 12.14
C LEU A 138 12.71 14.05 12.33
N GLN A 139 12.98 14.82 13.39
CA GLN A 139 14.29 15.43 13.66
C GLN A 139 14.84 16.21 12.44
N THR A 140 13.97 17.02 11.81
CA THR A 140 14.30 17.80 10.62
C THR A 140 13.59 19.15 10.64
N ASP A 141 14.18 20.17 10.02
CA ASP A 141 13.61 21.52 10.00
C ASP A 141 12.54 21.70 8.91
N TYR A 142 12.42 20.75 7.98
CA TYR A 142 11.47 20.83 6.87
C TYR A 142 10.90 19.47 6.43
N ILE A 143 9.68 19.51 5.90
CA ILE A 143 8.99 18.38 5.27
C ILE A 143 8.83 18.71 3.78
N ASP A 144 9.12 17.75 2.90
CA ASP A 144 9.03 17.99 1.46
C ASP A 144 7.57 18.17 1.03
N CYS A 145 6.68 17.30 1.52
CA CYS A 145 5.25 17.47 1.29
C CYS A 145 4.43 17.20 2.55
N MET A 146 3.58 18.16 2.92
CA MET A 146 2.56 17.94 3.96
C MET A 146 1.23 17.63 3.28
N GLN A 147 0.60 16.50 3.63
CA GLN A 147 -0.63 16.07 2.98
C GLN A 147 -1.84 16.06 3.92
N ILE A 148 -3.01 16.29 3.34
CA ILE A 148 -4.27 15.90 3.95
C ILE A 148 -4.37 14.36 3.91
N HIS A 149 -4.59 13.75 5.08
CA HIS A 149 -4.67 12.30 5.21
C HIS A 149 -6.08 11.78 4.92
N SER A 150 -6.21 10.97 3.86
CA SER A 150 -7.46 10.28 3.51
C SER A 150 -8.65 11.25 3.41
N ALA A 151 -8.53 12.31 2.61
CA ALA A 151 -9.66 13.19 2.33
C ALA A 151 -10.82 12.37 1.76
N GLU A 152 -11.96 12.36 2.45
CA GLU A 152 -13.12 11.54 2.08
C GLU A 152 -14.23 12.36 1.39
N ASP A 153 -14.05 13.68 1.23
CA ASP A 153 -14.92 14.56 0.47
C ASP A 153 -14.17 15.85 0.03
N SER A 154 -14.79 16.63 -0.86
CA SER A 154 -14.23 17.87 -1.40
C SER A 154 -14.22 19.05 -0.42
N ARG A 155 -14.98 18.99 0.68
CA ARG A 155 -14.97 20.03 1.72
C ARG A 155 -13.66 19.98 2.48
N ILE A 156 -13.20 18.78 2.85
CA ILE A 156 -11.90 18.57 3.52
C ILE A 156 -10.76 19.08 2.62
N LEU A 157 -10.84 18.85 1.30
CA LEU A 157 -9.84 19.35 0.34
C LEU A 157 -9.70 20.88 0.34
N LYS A 158 -10.78 21.59 0.67
CA LYS A 158 -10.87 23.05 0.62
C LYS A 158 -10.74 23.69 2.00
N ASP A 159 -10.28 22.95 3.01
CA ASP A 159 -10.19 23.45 4.37
C ASP A 159 -9.20 24.62 4.51
N GLU A 160 -9.74 25.79 4.84
CA GLU A 160 -8.98 27.04 4.91
C GLU A 160 -7.97 27.08 6.07
N ALA A 161 -8.23 26.38 7.17
CA ALA A 161 -7.28 26.32 8.28
C ALA A 161 -6.03 25.52 7.89
N PHE A 162 -6.22 24.41 7.17
CA PHE A 162 -5.12 23.63 6.61
C PHE A 162 -4.32 24.45 5.60
N HIS A 163 -4.99 25.02 4.59
CA HIS A 163 -4.31 25.76 3.51
C HIS A 163 -3.59 27.02 4.01
N SER A 164 -4.19 27.78 4.93
CA SER A 164 -3.53 28.95 5.51
C SER A 164 -2.32 28.59 6.38
N ALA A 165 -2.35 27.43 7.05
CA ALA A 165 -1.18 26.91 7.77
C ALA A 165 -0.07 26.50 6.78
N MET A 166 -0.43 25.79 5.71
CA MET A 166 0.54 25.38 4.68
C MET A 166 1.16 26.57 3.96
N GLU A 167 0.39 27.61 3.65
CA GLU A 167 0.91 28.85 3.05
C GLU A 167 1.97 29.50 3.96
N GLN A 168 1.72 29.56 5.27
CA GLN A 168 2.68 30.07 6.23
C GLN A 168 3.94 29.20 6.29
N LEU A 169 3.80 27.88 6.42
CA LEU A 169 4.94 26.96 6.49
C LEU A 169 5.77 26.95 5.19
N LYS A 170 5.14 27.19 4.02
CA LYS A 170 5.84 27.42 2.75
C LYS A 170 6.67 28.71 2.78
N LYS A 171 6.10 29.82 3.28
CA LYS A 171 6.83 31.09 3.44
C LYS A 171 8.02 30.97 4.41
N GLU A 172 7.88 30.14 5.44
CA GLU A 172 8.94 29.84 6.41
C GLU A 172 9.99 28.83 5.88
N GLY A 173 9.78 28.25 4.70
CA GLY A 173 10.68 27.23 4.12
C GLY A 173 10.61 25.85 4.81
N ARG A 174 9.60 25.62 5.65
CA ARG A 174 9.42 24.40 6.45
C ARG A 174 8.58 23.33 5.74
N VAL A 175 7.74 23.72 4.79
CA VAL A 175 7.01 22.81 3.89
C VAL A 175 7.28 23.24 2.46
N ARG A 176 7.59 22.31 1.55
CA ARG A 176 7.84 22.66 0.13
C ARG A 176 6.59 22.50 -0.73
N HIS A 177 5.87 21.40 -0.51
CA HIS A 177 4.71 20.97 -1.29
C HIS A 177 3.50 20.67 -0.41
N VAL A 178 2.32 20.78 -0.99
CA VAL A 178 1.06 20.36 -0.39
C VAL A 178 0.51 19.16 -1.15
N GLY A 179 -0.04 18.19 -0.45
CA GLY A 179 -0.60 17.02 -1.11
C GLY A 179 -1.87 16.49 -0.46
N VAL A 180 -2.41 15.43 -1.04
CA VAL A 180 -3.57 14.73 -0.49
C VAL A 180 -3.46 13.24 -0.77
N SER A 181 -3.97 12.45 0.17
CA SER A 181 -4.25 11.03 -0.03
C SER A 181 -5.76 10.80 0.01
N CYS A 182 -6.28 9.93 -0.86
CA CYS A 182 -7.70 9.59 -0.89
C CYS A 182 -7.92 8.11 -1.20
N HIS A 183 -8.85 7.49 -0.46
CA HIS A 183 -9.25 6.09 -0.65
C HIS A 183 -10.64 5.94 -1.27
N GLY A 184 -11.32 7.05 -1.57
CA GLY A 184 -12.74 7.12 -1.85
C GLY A 184 -13.49 7.88 -0.78
N ASN A 185 -14.80 7.96 -0.95
CA ASN A 185 -15.66 8.75 -0.08
C ASN A 185 -15.92 8.11 1.29
N ASN A 186 -16.62 8.85 2.13
CA ASN A 186 -17.24 8.32 3.33
C ASN A 186 -18.75 8.19 3.18
N TRP A 187 -19.20 7.08 2.62
CA TRP A 187 -20.64 6.80 2.46
C TRP A 187 -21.50 6.94 3.73
N ALA A 188 -20.90 6.81 4.92
CA ALA A 188 -21.65 7.01 6.17
C ALA A 188 -22.01 8.48 6.46
N TYR A 189 -21.34 9.44 5.81
CA TYR A 189 -21.55 10.89 6.02
C TYR A 189 -21.79 11.66 4.71
N ASP A 190 -21.26 11.18 3.58
CA ASP A 190 -21.40 11.77 2.25
C ASP A 190 -21.60 10.64 1.23
N THR A 191 -22.75 10.66 0.57
CA THR A 191 -23.17 9.66 -0.42
C THR A 191 -23.06 10.16 -1.86
N GLU A 192 -22.63 11.40 -2.09
CA GLU A 192 -22.73 12.06 -3.40
C GLU A 192 -21.42 12.00 -4.19
N GLU A 193 -20.27 12.02 -3.50
CA GLU A 193 -18.98 12.06 -4.18
C GLU A 193 -18.34 10.68 -4.35
N SER A 194 -17.62 10.46 -5.45
CA SER A 194 -16.79 9.27 -5.70
C SER A 194 -15.30 9.62 -5.62
N LEU A 195 -14.40 8.61 -5.64
CA LEU A 195 -12.95 8.85 -5.63
C LEU A 195 -12.48 9.80 -6.74
N ASP A 196 -12.99 9.64 -7.96
CA ASP A 196 -12.69 10.51 -9.08
C ASP A 196 -13.26 11.92 -8.88
N THR A 197 -14.49 12.07 -8.39
CA THR A 197 -15.03 13.41 -8.07
C THR A 197 -14.15 14.15 -7.05
N ILE A 198 -13.78 13.48 -5.96
CA ILE A 198 -12.92 14.05 -4.90
C ILE A 198 -11.57 14.46 -5.48
N LEU A 199 -10.86 13.54 -6.14
CA LEU A 199 -9.51 13.83 -6.63
C LEU A 199 -9.50 14.79 -7.82
N MET A 200 -10.53 14.81 -8.68
CA MET A 200 -10.67 15.84 -9.71
C MET A 200 -10.91 17.22 -9.08
N SER A 201 -11.68 17.31 -7.98
CA SER A 201 -11.80 18.56 -7.24
C SER A 201 -10.46 19.03 -6.66
N ALA A 202 -9.60 18.12 -6.17
CA ALA A 202 -8.26 18.47 -5.71
C ALA A 202 -7.39 19.03 -6.85
N ILE A 203 -7.46 18.40 -8.03
CA ILE A 203 -6.73 18.82 -9.23
C ILE A 203 -7.20 20.19 -9.73
N GLU A 204 -8.51 20.45 -9.71
CA GLU A 204 -9.11 21.72 -10.14
C GLU A 204 -8.85 22.87 -9.16
N ASP A 205 -8.80 22.56 -7.87
CA ASP A 205 -8.52 23.53 -6.80
C ASP A 205 -7.12 24.17 -6.94
N GLY A 206 -6.15 23.43 -7.49
CA GLY A 206 -4.84 23.95 -7.88
C GLY A 206 -3.87 24.20 -6.72
N ARG A 207 -4.25 23.92 -5.46
CA ARG A 207 -3.36 24.03 -4.29
C ARG A 207 -2.53 22.77 -4.01
N PHE A 208 -2.78 21.67 -4.72
CA PHE A 208 -2.12 20.38 -4.47
C PHE A 208 -1.03 20.07 -5.51
N ASP A 209 0.17 19.74 -5.01
CA ASP A 209 1.35 19.38 -5.79
C ASP A 209 1.53 17.85 -5.89
N VAL A 210 1.00 17.09 -4.92
CA VAL A 210 1.18 15.63 -4.80
C VAL A 210 -0.14 14.92 -4.46
N ILE A 211 -0.50 13.87 -5.19
CA ILE A 211 -1.68 13.04 -4.95
C ILE A 211 -1.30 11.57 -4.74
N LEU A 212 -1.71 11.00 -3.60
CA LEU A 212 -1.63 9.58 -3.29
C LEU A 212 -3.00 8.91 -3.52
N LEU A 213 -3.09 8.02 -4.51
CA LEU A 213 -4.33 7.34 -4.91
C LEU A 213 -4.16 5.83 -5.04
N ALA A 214 -5.27 5.10 -5.00
CA ALA A 214 -5.28 3.68 -5.30
C ALA A 214 -5.21 3.44 -6.82
N TYR A 215 -4.24 2.68 -7.30
CA TYR A 215 -4.15 2.26 -8.70
C TYR A 215 -3.60 0.85 -8.85
N ASN A 216 -4.31 0.01 -9.58
CA ASN A 216 -3.92 -1.32 -10.00
C ASN A 216 -4.77 -1.75 -11.21
N PHE A 217 -4.49 -2.93 -11.75
CA PHE A 217 -5.20 -3.46 -12.93
C PHE A 217 -6.72 -3.64 -12.73
N ALA A 218 -7.20 -3.74 -11.48
CA ALA A 218 -8.63 -3.90 -11.22
C ALA A 218 -9.37 -2.56 -11.31
N ASN A 219 -8.80 -1.45 -10.83
CA ASN A 219 -9.45 -0.13 -10.80
C ASN A 219 -8.91 0.87 -11.84
N ALA A 220 -8.18 0.37 -12.84
CA ALA A 220 -7.52 1.18 -13.87
C ALA A 220 -8.44 2.24 -14.51
N GLY A 221 -9.69 1.88 -14.85
CA GLY A 221 -10.62 2.81 -15.50
C GLY A 221 -11.00 4.05 -14.69
N ILE A 222 -10.92 4.00 -13.35
CA ILE A 222 -11.13 5.18 -12.48
C ILE A 222 -9.81 5.93 -12.32
N ALA A 223 -8.74 5.20 -11.95
CA ALA A 223 -7.46 5.80 -11.59
C ALA A 223 -6.74 6.46 -12.78
N GLU A 224 -6.77 5.88 -13.98
CA GLU A 224 -6.03 6.39 -15.14
C GLU A 224 -6.55 7.77 -15.58
N LYS A 225 -7.86 8.02 -15.46
CA LYS A 225 -8.43 9.37 -15.68
C LYS A 225 -7.84 10.42 -14.75
N ILE A 226 -7.65 10.06 -13.48
CA ILE A 226 -7.09 10.95 -12.45
C ILE A 226 -5.59 11.16 -12.73
N LEU A 227 -4.85 10.10 -13.09
CA LEU A 227 -3.44 10.18 -13.45
C LEU A 227 -3.21 11.10 -14.64
N GLU A 228 -4.01 10.98 -15.70
CA GLU A 228 -3.94 11.85 -16.88
C GLU A 228 -4.28 13.32 -16.55
N ALA A 229 -5.23 13.55 -15.65
CA ALA A 229 -5.57 14.90 -15.20
C ALA A 229 -4.44 15.53 -14.35
N CYS A 230 -3.76 14.72 -13.52
CA CYS A 230 -2.59 15.16 -12.77
C CYS A 230 -1.44 15.55 -13.69
N ASP A 231 -1.14 14.72 -14.71
CA ASP A 231 -0.06 14.95 -15.67
C ASP A 231 -0.20 16.29 -16.39
N LYS A 232 -1.42 16.60 -16.86
CA LYS A 232 -1.73 17.88 -17.51
C LYS A 232 -1.48 19.12 -16.64
N ARG A 233 -1.41 18.96 -15.32
CA ARG A 233 -1.17 20.03 -14.34
C ARG A 233 0.18 19.93 -13.63
N GLY A 234 1.04 18.98 -14.03
CA GLY A 234 2.33 18.77 -13.37
C GLY A 234 2.21 18.23 -11.95
N ILE A 235 1.07 17.62 -11.57
CA ILE A 235 0.85 17.08 -10.23
C ILE A 235 1.56 15.73 -10.11
N ALA A 236 2.35 15.58 -9.05
CA ALA A 236 3.04 14.35 -8.74
C ALA A 236 2.06 13.30 -8.21
N THR A 237 2.29 12.03 -8.53
CA THR A 237 1.37 10.94 -8.19
C THR A 237 2.10 9.80 -7.50
N MET A 238 1.47 9.26 -6.48
CA MET A 238 1.95 8.12 -5.72
C MET A 238 0.88 7.06 -5.67
N ILE A 239 1.27 5.79 -5.83
CA ILE A 239 0.31 4.70 -5.91
C ILE A 239 0.31 3.88 -4.63
N MET A 240 -0.84 3.79 -3.97
CA MET A 240 -1.09 2.79 -2.95
C MET A 240 -1.96 1.66 -3.50
N LYS A 241 -2.03 0.54 -2.78
CA LYS A 241 -2.88 -0.61 -3.15
C LYS A 241 -2.58 -1.13 -4.57
N SER A 242 -1.31 -1.06 -4.95
CA SER A 242 -0.76 -1.50 -6.24
C SER A 242 -0.98 -2.99 -6.50
N ASN A 243 -1.12 -3.78 -5.44
CA ASN A 243 -1.41 -5.20 -5.51
C ASN A 243 -2.81 -5.53 -4.95
N PRO A 244 -3.81 -5.81 -5.81
CA PRO A 244 -5.12 -6.28 -5.38
C PRO A 244 -5.15 -7.82 -5.17
N VAL A 245 -4.07 -8.52 -5.50
CA VAL A 245 -3.92 -9.98 -5.28
C VAL A 245 -3.83 -10.22 -3.77
N HIS A 246 -4.48 -11.28 -3.27
CA HIS A 246 -4.70 -11.61 -1.84
C HIS A 246 -5.82 -10.87 -1.10
N ILE A 247 -6.57 -9.97 -1.75
CA ILE A 247 -7.87 -9.51 -1.22
C ILE A 247 -8.89 -10.67 -1.13
N PHE A 248 -8.56 -11.82 -1.73
CA PHE A 248 -9.41 -12.99 -1.94
C PHE A 248 -9.46 -14.00 -0.80
N ASN A 249 -8.50 -13.94 0.12
CA ASN A 249 -8.40 -14.89 1.22
C ASN A 249 -9.50 -14.68 2.28
N ILE A 250 -10.50 -13.83 2.02
CA ILE A 250 -11.64 -13.62 2.91
C ILE A 250 -12.39 -14.93 3.11
N PHE A 251 -12.68 -15.65 2.03
CA PHE A 251 -13.39 -16.92 2.11
C PHE A 251 -12.54 -17.99 2.79
N GLU A 252 -11.31 -18.24 2.30
CA GLU A 252 -10.42 -19.22 2.91
C GLU A 252 -10.14 -18.93 4.39
N GLY A 253 -9.77 -17.69 4.71
CA GLY A 253 -9.50 -17.28 6.09
C GLY A 253 -10.71 -17.43 6.99
N ARG A 254 -11.93 -17.19 6.47
CA ARG A 254 -13.15 -17.42 7.23
C ARG A 254 -13.41 -18.92 7.46
N MET A 255 -13.20 -19.75 6.44
CA MET A 255 -13.38 -21.20 6.54
C MET A 255 -12.37 -21.84 7.50
N THR A 256 -11.09 -21.46 7.43
CA THR A 256 -10.06 -21.90 8.38
C THR A 256 -10.47 -21.57 9.81
N LYS A 257 -10.88 -20.32 10.05
CA LYS A 257 -11.28 -19.88 11.39
C LYS A 257 -12.53 -20.61 11.92
N LEU A 258 -13.51 -20.87 11.07
CA LEU A 258 -14.67 -21.68 11.45
C LEU A 258 -14.27 -23.09 11.87
N ALA A 259 -13.37 -23.73 11.10
CA ALA A 259 -12.82 -25.03 11.45
C ALA A 259 -12.05 -25.00 12.79
N ASP A 260 -11.22 -23.97 13.02
CA ASP A 260 -10.50 -23.78 14.29
C ASP A 260 -11.46 -23.58 15.49
N GLU A 261 -12.62 -22.96 15.26
CA GLU A 261 -13.68 -22.79 16.26
C GLU A 261 -14.59 -24.03 16.42
N GLY A 262 -14.41 -25.08 15.61
CA GLY A 262 -15.28 -26.26 15.60
C GLY A 262 -16.71 -25.95 15.11
N LYS A 263 -16.88 -24.92 14.28
CA LYS A 263 -18.17 -24.47 13.74
C LYS A 263 -18.26 -24.71 12.25
N GLU A 264 -19.48 -24.94 11.76
CA GLU A 264 -19.77 -25.01 10.34
C GLU A 264 -20.11 -23.64 9.76
N ALA A 265 -19.87 -23.47 8.46
CA ALA A 265 -20.31 -22.28 7.72
C ALA A 265 -21.84 -22.33 7.52
N ASP A 266 -22.46 -21.15 7.47
CA ASP A 266 -23.85 -21.06 7.02
C ASP A 266 -23.96 -21.50 5.55
N ALA A 267 -25.10 -22.07 5.17
CA ALA A 267 -25.29 -22.67 3.84
C ALA A 267 -25.05 -21.66 2.69
N PHE A 268 -25.38 -20.39 2.91
CA PHE A 268 -25.13 -19.33 1.94
C PHE A 268 -23.63 -19.11 1.73
N LEU A 269 -22.87 -18.93 2.81
CA LEU A 269 -21.43 -18.76 2.76
C LEU A 269 -20.74 -20.01 2.18
N GLN A 270 -21.19 -21.22 2.55
CA GLN A 270 -20.66 -22.47 2.03
C GLN A 270 -20.84 -22.56 0.51
N ALA A 271 -22.01 -22.24 -0.01
CA ALA A 271 -22.27 -22.28 -1.46
C ALA A 271 -21.35 -21.33 -2.26
N TYR A 272 -21.06 -20.14 -1.72
CA TYR A 272 -20.11 -19.22 -2.35
C TYR A 272 -18.66 -19.66 -2.19
N TYR A 273 -18.30 -20.32 -1.08
CA TYR A 273 -16.98 -20.92 -0.91
C TYR A 273 -16.74 -22.05 -1.91
N ASP A 274 -17.71 -22.92 -2.14
CA ASP A 274 -17.62 -24.01 -3.13
C ASP A 274 -17.47 -23.43 -4.54
N LYS A 275 -18.25 -22.39 -4.87
CA LYS A 275 -18.11 -21.66 -6.13
C LYS A 275 -16.74 -20.99 -6.27
N TYR A 276 -16.23 -20.39 -5.19
CA TYR A 276 -14.89 -19.83 -5.15
C TYR A 276 -13.82 -20.89 -5.43
N LYS A 277 -13.91 -22.07 -4.79
CA LYS A 277 -12.95 -23.17 -4.98
C LYS A 277 -12.93 -23.70 -6.41
N LEU A 278 -14.10 -23.83 -7.04
CA LEU A 278 -14.18 -24.19 -8.46
C LEU A 278 -13.48 -23.15 -9.35
N MET A 279 -13.69 -21.86 -9.08
CA MET A 279 -13.07 -20.78 -9.85
C MET A 279 -11.56 -20.69 -9.62
N GLU A 280 -11.11 -20.97 -8.40
CA GLU A 280 -9.68 -21.08 -8.06
C GLU A 280 -9.01 -22.24 -8.78
N GLU A 281 -9.65 -23.42 -8.86
CA GLU A 281 -9.15 -24.57 -9.62
C GLU A 281 -9.04 -24.27 -11.13
N GLN A 282 -10.05 -23.61 -11.70
CA GLN A 282 -10.03 -23.16 -13.09
C GLN A 282 -8.92 -22.14 -13.34
N ALA A 283 -8.75 -21.18 -12.42
CA ALA A 283 -7.68 -20.20 -12.49
C ALA A 283 -6.30 -20.87 -12.37
N GLY A 284 -6.15 -21.84 -11.47
CA GLY A 284 -4.93 -22.63 -11.29
C GLY A 284 -4.56 -23.41 -12.56
N THR A 285 -5.54 -24.05 -13.20
CA THR A 285 -5.35 -24.73 -14.49
C THR A 285 -4.91 -23.75 -15.58
N PHE A 286 -5.51 -22.55 -15.63
CA PHE A 286 -5.10 -21.50 -16.54
C PHE A 286 -3.68 -21.02 -16.26
N PHE A 287 -3.31 -20.75 -15.01
CA PHE A 287 -1.97 -20.27 -14.64
C PHE A 287 -0.88 -21.32 -14.87
N ALA A 288 -1.17 -22.60 -14.64
CA ALA A 288 -0.25 -23.70 -14.92
C ALA A 288 0.14 -23.76 -16.41
N LYS A 289 -0.79 -23.45 -17.33
CA LYS A 289 -0.50 -23.36 -18.78
C LYS A 289 0.57 -22.31 -19.11
N TYR A 290 0.71 -21.28 -18.29
CA TYR A 290 1.69 -20.20 -18.47
C TYR A 290 2.94 -20.36 -17.58
N GLY A 291 3.11 -21.50 -16.91
CA GLY A 291 4.27 -21.78 -16.06
C GLY A 291 4.33 -20.93 -14.79
N ILE A 292 3.17 -20.53 -14.26
CA ILE A 292 3.06 -19.56 -13.17
C ILE A 292 2.73 -20.25 -11.88
N SER A 293 3.55 -19.98 -10.87
CA SER A 293 3.26 -20.38 -9.50
C SER A 293 2.18 -19.46 -8.92
N ALA A 294 1.12 -20.05 -8.35
CA ALA A 294 0.05 -19.27 -7.72
C ALA A 294 0.63 -18.39 -6.58
N GLY A 295 0.42 -17.07 -6.65
CA GLY A 295 0.81 -16.10 -5.64
C GLY A 295 1.97 -15.17 -6.03
N GLY A 296 3.21 -15.69 -6.01
CA GLY A 296 4.42 -14.88 -6.17
C GLY A 296 4.53 -14.17 -7.52
N ASP A 297 4.15 -14.86 -8.60
CA ASP A 297 4.21 -14.33 -9.96
C ASP A 297 3.08 -13.34 -10.24
N LEU A 298 1.90 -13.54 -9.65
CA LEU A 298 0.77 -12.60 -9.77
C LEU A 298 1.07 -11.26 -9.09
N LYS A 299 1.68 -11.27 -7.90
CA LYS A 299 2.11 -10.05 -7.20
C LYS A 299 3.13 -9.27 -8.03
N LYS A 300 4.09 -9.97 -8.65
CA LYS A 300 5.08 -9.36 -9.56
C LYS A 300 4.41 -8.78 -10.81
N ALA A 301 3.49 -9.50 -11.44
CA ALA A 301 2.72 -9.03 -12.60
C ALA A 301 1.90 -7.77 -12.26
N ALA A 302 1.18 -7.77 -11.14
CA ALA A 302 0.42 -6.61 -10.67
C ALA A 302 1.32 -5.39 -10.39
N SER A 303 2.51 -5.63 -9.82
CA SER A 303 3.49 -4.56 -9.59
C SER A 303 4.01 -3.98 -10.91
N ARG A 304 4.38 -4.84 -11.88
CA ARG A 304 4.81 -4.40 -13.21
C ARG A 304 3.71 -3.69 -13.99
N TYR A 305 2.44 -4.04 -13.78
CA TYR A 305 1.32 -3.30 -14.35
C TYR A 305 1.37 -1.83 -13.96
N VAL A 306 1.48 -1.56 -12.66
CA VAL A 306 1.56 -0.18 -12.14
C VAL A 306 2.84 0.51 -12.61
N LEU A 307 4.00 -0.16 -12.52
CA LEU A 307 5.29 0.39 -12.97
C LEU A 307 5.32 0.69 -14.48
N SER A 308 4.43 0.09 -15.27
CA SER A 308 4.36 0.36 -16.71
C SER A 308 3.64 1.64 -17.07
N ASN A 309 2.85 2.19 -16.15
CA ASN A 309 2.25 3.50 -16.33
C ASN A 309 3.28 4.57 -15.91
N PRO A 310 3.79 5.41 -16.82
CA PRO A 310 4.75 6.46 -16.48
C PRO A 310 4.13 7.52 -15.55
N LEU A 311 2.80 7.69 -15.60
CA LEU A 311 2.05 8.61 -14.75
C LEU A 311 1.86 8.09 -13.33
N ALA A 312 2.29 6.87 -13.01
CA ALA A 312 2.45 6.37 -11.65
C ALA A 312 3.90 6.60 -11.22
N HIS A 313 4.23 7.79 -10.71
CA HIS A 313 5.63 8.17 -10.51
C HIS A 313 6.38 7.29 -9.50
N THR A 314 5.69 6.83 -8.45
CA THR A 314 6.22 5.84 -7.50
C THR A 314 5.12 4.94 -6.94
N THR A 315 5.49 3.72 -6.57
CA THR A 315 4.60 2.79 -5.86
C THR A 315 4.95 2.71 -4.39
N LEU A 316 3.95 2.91 -3.53
CA LEU A 316 4.11 2.98 -2.09
C LEU A 316 3.97 1.59 -1.45
N TRP A 317 5.03 1.13 -0.81
CA TRP A 317 5.12 -0.19 -0.19
C TRP A 317 5.48 -0.11 1.28
N ASP A 318 4.80 -0.94 2.07
CA ASP A 318 5.05 -1.09 3.51
C ASP A 318 5.86 -2.36 3.74
N PHE A 319 7.19 -2.24 3.61
CA PHE A 319 8.15 -3.33 3.72
C PHE A 319 8.34 -3.78 5.17
N GLN A 320 8.10 -5.06 5.44
CA GLN A 320 8.24 -5.60 6.80
C GLN A 320 9.59 -6.27 7.06
N ASN A 321 10.25 -6.78 6.02
CA ASN A 321 11.47 -7.57 6.14
C ASN A 321 12.33 -7.47 4.85
N PHE A 322 13.55 -7.99 4.93
CA PHE A 322 14.52 -7.94 3.82
C PHE A 322 14.07 -8.76 2.60
N ASP A 323 13.37 -9.87 2.78
CA ASP A 323 12.87 -10.67 1.66
C ASP A 323 11.86 -9.89 0.82
N GLU A 324 10.98 -9.11 1.45
CA GLU A 324 10.07 -8.22 0.72
C GLU A 324 10.84 -7.13 -0.04
N VAL A 325 11.89 -6.57 0.56
CA VAL A 325 12.76 -5.60 -0.12
C VAL A 325 13.41 -6.21 -1.35
N ASP A 326 14.08 -7.35 -1.22
CA ASP A 326 14.72 -8.06 -2.33
C ASP A 326 13.69 -8.42 -3.43
N ASN A 327 12.54 -8.94 -3.02
CA ASN A 327 11.51 -9.41 -3.93
C ASN A 327 10.88 -8.29 -4.76
N MET A 328 10.71 -7.09 -4.19
CA MET A 328 10.09 -5.98 -4.91
C MET A 328 11.12 -5.11 -5.62
N LEU A 329 12.27 -4.79 -5.02
CA LEU A 329 13.27 -3.92 -5.65
C LEU A 329 13.88 -4.53 -6.90
N GLN A 330 13.94 -5.86 -7.02
CA GLN A 330 14.34 -6.50 -8.29
C GLN A 330 13.44 -6.13 -9.48
N LEU A 331 12.20 -5.69 -9.23
CA LEU A 331 11.25 -5.26 -10.26
C LEU A 331 11.46 -3.81 -10.70
N SER A 332 12.32 -3.04 -10.01
CA SER A 332 12.57 -1.65 -10.39
C SER A 332 13.05 -1.56 -11.85
N GLY A 333 12.47 -0.61 -12.59
CA GLY A 333 12.69 -0.43 -14.03
C GLY A 333 12.09 -1.51 -14.93
N GLN A 334 11.45 -2.56 -14.40
CA GLN A 334 10.78 -3.57 -15.22
C GLN A 334 9.41 -3.09 -15.67
N LYS A 335 9.01 -3.52 -16.87
CA LYS A 335 7.71 -3.24 -17.47
C LYS A 335 6.90 -4.52 -17.63
N LEU A 336 5.60 -4.35 -17.82
CA LEU A 336 4.61 -5.40 -17.97
C LEU A 336 4.90 -6.20 -19.23
N THR A 337 5.06 -7.52 -19.08
CA THR A 337 5.29 -8.43 -20.19
C THR A 337 3.98 -8.92 -20.81
N ALA A 338 4.05 -9.54 -21.99
CA ALA A 338 2.88 -10.20 -22.58
C ALA A 338 2.33 -11.33 -21.68
N ASN A 339 3.22 -12.05 -20.99
CA ASN A 339 2.83 -13.08 -20.03
C ASN A 339 2.08 -12.47 -18.85
N ASP A 340 2.60 -11.40 -18.25
CA ASP A 340 1.91 -10.69 -17.16
C ASP A 340 0.50 -10.26 -17.57
N LYS A 341 0.32 -9.73 -18.79
CA LYS A 341 -1.02 -9.35 -19.32
C LYS A 341 -1.97 -10.54 -19.36
N SER A 342 -1.56 -11.67 -19.92
CA SER A 342 -2.37 -12.89 -19.99
C SER A 342 -2.84 -13.35 -18.61
N VAL A 343 -1.98 -13.19 -17.61
CA VAL A 343 -2.20 -13.63 -16.23
C VAL A 343 -3.16 -12.73 -15.50
N LEU A 344 -2.95 -11.42 -15.58
CA LEU A 344 -3.85 -10.44 -14.99
C LEU A 344 -5.25 -10.50 -15.65
N ASN A 345 -5.31 -10.80 -16.95
CA ASN A 345 -6.57 -11.03 -17.66
C ASN A 345 -7.25 -12.32 -17.20
N GLY A 346 -6.51 -13.43 -17.11
CA GLY A 346 -7.03 -14.69 -16.58
C GLY A 346 -7.55 -14.53 -15.15
N PHE A 347 -6.79 -13.83 -14.31
CA PHE A 347 -7.19 -13.50 -12.95
C PHE A 347 -8.46 -12.66 -12.91
N SER A 348 -8.54 -11.59 -13.71
CA SER A 348 -9.73 -10.75 -13.77
C SER A 348 -10.96 -11.52 -14.27
N LYS A 349 -10.77 -12.46 -15.20
CA LYS A 349 -11.84 -13.31 -15.73
C LYS A 349 -12.34 -14.33 -14.71
N HIS A 350 -11.42 -15.03 -14.04
CA HIS A 350 -11.78 -16.15 -13.16
C HIS A 350 -12.00 -15.72 -11.71
N LEU A 351 -11.38 -14.64 -11.25
CA LEU A 351 -11.43 -14.21 -9.85
C LEU A 351 -11.82 -12.73 -9.73
N GLY A 352 -12.15 -12.02 -10.80
CA GLY A 352 -12.52 -10.59 -10.72
C GLY A 352 -13.76 -10.30 -9.85
N HIS A 353 -14.65 -11.29 -9.71
CA HIS A 353 -15.87 -11.23 -8.89
C HIS A 353 -15.60 -11.09 -7.39
N THR A 354 -14.36 -11.36 -6.94
CA THR A 354 -13.99 -11.31 -5.54
C THR A 354 -13.11 -10.09 -5.20
N ILE A 355 -12.94 -9.14 -6.15
CA ILE A 355 -12.28 -7.84 -5.92
C ILE A 355 -13.28 -6.70 -5.94
N CYS A 356 -13.47 -6.02 -4.81
CA CYS A 356 -14.09 -4.69 -4.82
C CYS A 356 -13.09 -3.63 -5.32
N ARG A 357 -13.57 -2.69 -6.16
CA ARG A 357 -12.76 -1.58 -6.65
C ARG A 357 -12.71 -0.46 -5.59
N ILE A 358 -11.52 -0.18 -5.08
CA ILE A 358 -11.30 0.86 -4.08
C ILE A 358 -11.76 2.21 -4.63
N GLY A 359 -12.59 2.94 -3.88
CA GLY A 359 -13.15 4.24 -4.25
C GLY A 359 -14.29 4.25 -5.28
N CYS A 360 -14.87 3.09 -5.61
CA CYS A 360 -15.96 3.02 -6.59
C CYS A 360 -17.33 3.39 -6.01
N ASN A 361 -17.73 2.79 -4.89
CA ASN A 361 -18.96 3.09 -4.13
C ASN A 361 -20.33 2.92 -4.87
N ASP A 362 -20.36 2.63 -6.18
CA ASP A 362 -21.59 2.50 -6.99
C ASP A 362 -22.72 1.67 -6.33
N CYS A 363 -22.37 0.58 -5.66
CA CYS A 363 -23.35 -0.34 -5.08
C CYS A 363 -23.95 0.13 -3.75
N GLU A 364 -23.36 1.12 -3.10
CA GLU A 364 -23.72 1.54 -1.74
C GLU A 364 -25.06 2.28 -1.71
N ALA A 365 -25.36 3.06 -2.77
CA ALA A 365 -26.66 3.71 -2.96
C ALA A 365 -27.82 2.72 -3.11
N ALA A 366 -27.56 1.58 -3.73
CA ALA A 366 -28.57 0.54 -3.94
C ALA A 366 -28.87 -0.26 -2.66
N CYS A 367 -28.03 -0.16 -1.62
CA CYS A 367 -28.22 -0.90 -0.40
C CYS A 367 -29.34 -0.27 0.46
N PRO A 368 -30.48 -0.94 0.73
CA PRO A 368 -31.54 -0.40 1.58
C PRO A 368 -31.12 -0.22 3.04
N HIS A 369 -29.98 -0.80 3.42
CA HIS A 369 -29.38 -0.67 4.75
C HIS A 369 -28.19 0.29 4.78
N HIS A 370 -27.84 0.91 3.63
CA HIS A 370 -26.75 1.88 3.49
C HIS A 370 -25.42 1.40 4.07
N PHE A 371 -25.02 0.16 3.78
CA PHE A 371 -23.72 -0.34 4.22
C PHE A 371 -22.58 0.33 3.44
N PRO A 372 -21.53 0.86 4.12
CA PRO A 372 -20.35 1.43 3.47
C PRO A 372 -19.42 0.31 3.01
N VAL A 373 -19.82 -0.38 1.94
CA VAL A 373 -19.15 -1.53 1.33
C VAL A 373 -17.64 -1.33 1.19
N ASN A 374 -17.22 -0.18 0.65
CA ASN A 374 -15.83 0.14 0.41
C ASN A 374 -15.02 0.13 1.72
N LYS A 375 -15.54 0.79 2.77
CA LYS A 375 -14.87 0.87 4.07
C LYS A 375 -14.78 -0.49 4.74
N ILE A 376 -15.87 -1.25 4.75
CA ILE A 376 -15.90 -2.59 5.38
C ILE A 376 -14.86 -3.51 4.72
N LEU A 377 -14.84 -3.59 3.39
CA LEU A 377 -13.89 -4.43 2.68
C LEU A 377 -12.44 -3.91 2.82
N ARG A 378 -12.23 -2.60 2.86
CA ARG A 378 -10.92 -1.99 3.16
C ARG A 378 -10.44 -2.33 4.58
N TYR A 379 -11.32 -2.33 5.57
CA TYR A 379 -10.95 -2.72 6.94
C TYR A 379 -10.67 -4.21 7.03
N ASN A 380 -11.43 -5.05 6.34
CA ASN A 380 -11.12 -6.48 6.27
C ASN A 380 -9.77 -6.74 5.55
N TYR A 381 -9.38 -5.93 4.58
CA TYR A 381 -8.02 -5.96 4.03
C TYR A 381 -6.96 -5.66 5.11
N TYR A 382 -7.20 -4.69 6.00
CA TYR A 382 -6.30 -4.44 7.14
C TYR A 382 -6.25 -5.63 8.10
N PHE A 383 -7.38 -6.26 8.37
CA PHE A 383 -7.48 -7.45 9.20
C PHE A 383 -6.70 -8.63 8.59
N SER A 384 -7.11 -9.06 7.40
CA SER A 384 -6.71 -10.35 6.83
C SER A 384 -5.35 -10.31 6.16
N VAL A 385 -5.05 -9.21 5.44
CA VAL A 385 -3.85 -9.10 4.59
C VAL A 385 -2.74 -8.37 5.32
N LYS A 386 -3.05 -7.25 5.99
CA LYS A 386 -2.03 -6.48 6.73
C LYS A 386 -1.77 -7.02 8.14
N LYS A 387 -2.56 -8.00 8.61
CA LYS A 387 -2.47 -8.58 9.96
C LYS A 387 -2.60 -7.51 11.06
N GLN A 388 -3.42 -6.48 10.80
CA GLN A 388 -3.69 -5.36 11.71
C GLN A 388 -5.10 -5.51 12.32
N GLU A 389 -5.39 -6.65 12.93
CA GLU A 389 -6.73 -7.03 13.39
C GLU A 389 -7.36 -5.99 14.31
N LYS A 390 -6.68 -5.65 15.42
CA LYS A 390 -7.15 -4.65 16.38
C LYS A 390 -7.48 -3.31 15.72
N ARG A 391 -6.59 -2.82 14.84
CA ARG A 391 -6.80 -1.55 14.12
C ARG A 391 -8.01 -1.63 13.19
N ALA A 392 -8.16 -2.73 12.48
CA ALA A 392 -9.27 -2.96 11.56
C ALA A 392 -10.60 -2.99 12.31
N MET A 393 -10.66 -3.71 13.43
CA MET A 393 -11.84 -3.82 14.28
C MET A 393 -12.22 -2.49 14.92
N THR A 394 -11.26 -1.73 15.47
CA THR A 394 -11.53 -0.38 16.00
C THR A 394 -12.09 0.54 14.93
N LYS A 395 -11.54 0.51 13.70
CA LYS A 395 -12.07 1.30 12.58
C LYS A 395 -13.45 0.83 12.13
N TYR A 396 -13.75 -0.46 12.19
CA TYR A 396 -15.07 -0.98 11.89
C TYR A 396 -16.10 -0.56 12.95
N ALA A 397 -15.76 -0.67 14.23
CA ALA A 397 -16.62 -0.25 15.33
C ALA A 397 -17.00 1.23 15.25
N SER A 398 -16.08 2.10 14.80
CA SER A 398 -16.37 3.53 14.63
C SER A 398 -17.38 3.84 13.53
N LEU A 399 -17.73 2.88 12.67
CA LEU A 399 -18.82 3.04 11.69
C LEU A 399 -20.21 3.03 12.35
N ASN A 400 -20.32 2.56 13.59
CA ASN A 400 -21.57 2.54 14.38
C ASN A 400 -22.78 1.99 13.59
N LEU A 401 -22.58 0.89 12.84
CA LEU A 401 -23.60 0.39 11.90
C LEU A 401 -24.88 -0.10 12.58
N ASN A 402 -24.82 -0.50 13.86
CA ASN A 402 -25.95 -0.96 14.69
C ASN A 402 -26.90 -1.92 13.95
N LYS A 403 -26.35 -2.87 13.19
CA LYS A 403 -27.06 -3.76 12.26
C LYS A 403 -26.49 -5.18 12.36
N PRO A 404 -27.32 -6.25 12.33
CA PRO A 404 -26.81 -7.62 12.40
C PRO A 404 -25.98 -8.01 11.16
N PRO A 405 -24.92 -8.84 11.32
CA PRO A 405 -24.12 -9.36 10.20
C PRO A 405 -24.93 -10.17 9.18
N GLU A 406 -26.03 -10.79 9.62
CA GLU A 406 -26.90 -11.65 8.82
C GLU A 406 -27.69 -10.88 7.75
N LEU A 407 -27.85 -9.55 7.85
CA LEU A 407 -28.58 -8.77 6.84
C LEU A 407 -28.04 -8.94 5.42
N CYS A 408 -26.72 -9.15 5.27
CA CYS A 408 -26.14 -9.40 3.96
C CYS A 408 -26.43 -10.82 3.44
N LEU A 409 -26.69 -11.79 4.34
CA LEU A 409 -26.99 -13.17 3.99
C LEU A 409 -28.41 -13.33 3.45
N ASP A 410 -29.38 -12.60 4.00
CA ASP A 410 -30.80 -12.78 3.67
C ASP A 410 -31.38 -11.77 2.65
N CYS A 411 -30.58 -10.80 2.21
CA CYS A 411 -30.99 -9.73 1.30
C CYS A 411 -31.17 -10.19 -0.17
N GLU A 412 -31.95 -9.45 -0.99
CA GLU A 412 -32.16 -9.74 -2.43
C GLU A 412 -30.95 -9.45 -3.34
N GLY A 413 -29.84 -8.92 -2.79
CA GLY A 413 -28.63 -8.67 -3.58
C GLY A 413 -28.59 -7.35 -4.35
N TYR A 414 -29.27 -6.30 -3.85
CA TYR A 414 -29.27 -4.98 -4.50
C TYR A 414 -27.87 -4.45 -4.84
N CYS A 415 -26.89 -4.65 -3.95
CA CYS A 415 -25.51 -4.22 -4.18
C CYS A 415 -24.79 -5.02 -5.27
N GLU A 416 -25.14 -6.30 -5.45
CA GLU A 416 -24.60 -7.14 -6.52
C GLU A 416 -25.23 -6.77 -7.86
N GLN A 417 -26.55 -6.53 -7.88
CA GLN A 417 -27.29 -6.07 -9.06
C GLN A 417 -26.81 -4.69 -9.55
N ALA A 418 -26.48 -3.78 -8.64
CA ALA A 418 -25.93 -2.46 -8.96
C ALA A 418 -24.44 -2.48 -9.33
N CYS A 419 -23.73 -3.59 -9.10
CA CYS A 419 -22.29 -3.64 -9.33
C CYS A 419 -21.96 -3.86 -10.82
N ARG A 420 -21.48 -2.82 -11.50
CA ARG A 420 -21.00 -2.90 -12.90
C ARG A 420 -19.83 -3.88 -13.12
N TYR A 421 -19.16 -4.31 -12.05
CA TYR A 421 -18.05 -5.27 -12.09
C TYR A 421 -18.47 -6.70 -11.70
N GLY A 422 -19.76 -6.92 -11.38
CA GLY A 422 -20.29 -8.23 -11.00
C GLY A 422 -19.67 -8.80 -9.72
N VAL A 423 -19.26 -7.95 -8.78
CA VAL A 423 -18.62 -8.39 -7.53
C VAL A 423 -19.64 -9.10 -6.64
N TRP A 424 -19.23 -10.20 -5.98
CA TRP A 424 -20.05 -10.93 -5.01
C TRP A 424 -20.10 -10.18 -3.67
N THR A 425 -20.68 -8.98 -3.72
CA THR A 425 -20.63 -8.02 -2.62
C THR A 425 -21.25 -8.59 -1.34
N ARG A 426 -22.38 -9.30 -1.42
CA ARG A 426 -23.07 -9.87 -0.24
C ARG A 426 -22.22 -10.86 0.56
N PRO A 427 -21.72 -11.96 -0.02
CA PRO A 427 -20.93 -12.93 0.73
C PRO A 427 -19.58 -12.34 1.18
N LEU A 428 -18.97 -11.44 0.41
CA LEU A 428 -17.76 -10.75 0.85
C LEU A 428 -18.01 -9.86 2.07
N LEU A 429 -19.12 -9.10 2.08
CA LEU A 429 -19.50 -8.30 3.25
C LEU A 429 -19.84 -9.18 4.44
N ALA A 430 -20.61 -10.25 4.26
CA ALA A 430 -20.97 -11.14 5.35
C ALA A 430 -19.71 -11.73 6.03
N ALA A 431 -18.76 -12.22 5.23
CA ALA A 431 -17.51 -12.75 5.75
C ALA A 431 -16.62 -11.67 6.40
N ALA A 432 -16.50 -10.49 5.77
CA ALA A 432 -15.74 -9.36 6.30
C ALA A 432 -16.29 -8.87 7.64
N ARG A 433 -17.62 -8.74 7.77
CA ARG A 433 -18.27 -8.29 9.00
C ARG A 433 -18.10 -9.30 10.13
N LYS A 434 -18.26 -10.60 9.86
CA LYS A 434 -17.96 -11.67 10.83
C LYS A 434 -16.49 -11.65 11.31
N ASN A 435 -15.54 -11.21 10.48
CA ASN A 435 -14.15 -11.02 10.90
C ASN A 435 -13.97 -9.79 11.81
N LEU A 436 -14.67 -8.70 11.51
CA LEU A 436 -14.48 -7.39 12.14
C LEU A 436 -15.32 -7.17 13.41
N GLU A 437 -16.43 -7.90 13.57
CA GLU A 437 -17.37 -7.79 14.71
C GLU A 437 -16.98 -8.63 15.92
N MET A 438 -15.97 -9.50 15.83
CA MET A 438 -15.54 -10.29 16.97
C MET A 438 -15.05 -9.39 18.12
N ILE A 439 -15.78 -9.35 19.23
CA ILE A 439 -15.27 -8.86 20.52
C ILE A 439 -15.39 -9.99 21.51
#